data_AF-A0A9P6B721-F1
#
_entry.id   AF-A0A9P6B721-F1
#
_cell.length_a   1.000
_cell.length_b   1.000
_cell.length_c   1.000
_cell.angle_alpha   90.00
_cell.angle_beta   90.00
_cell.angle_gamma   90.00
#
_symmetry.space_group_name_H-M   'P 1'
#
loop_
_entity.id
_entity.type
_entity.pdbx_description
1 polymer ?
#
loop_
_entity_poly.entity_id
_entity_poly.type
_entity_poly.pdbx_seq_one_letter_code
_entity_poly.pdbx_strand_id
1 'polypeptide(L)' 'MAAICHHDRVLQLVNMTTAGEKQYYAIALLSSLFDELPSWWRLGVLYDIAC' A
#
# COMPACT_ATOMS: atom_id res chain seq x y z
N MET A 1 0.67 -8.69 -0.21
CA MET A 1 1.01 -7.48 -0.99
C MET A 1 1.91 -6.58 -0.15
N ALA A 2 2.69 -5.69 -0.76
CA ALA A 2 3.58 -4.77 -0.04
C ALA A 2 3.44 -3.35 -0.59
N ALA A 3 3.49 -2.36 0.29
CA ALA A 3 3.76 -0.98 -0.07
C ALA A 3 5.25 -0.71 0.11
N ILE A 4 5.91 -0.23 -0.95
CA ILE A 4 7.33 0.10 -0.95
C ILE A 4 7.53 1.59 -1.24
N CYS A 5 8.61 2.17 -0.71
CA CYS A 5 9.03 3.51 -1.10
C CYS A 5 9.86 3.45 -2.40
N HIS A 6 10.16 4.61 -2.98
CA HIS A 6 10.95 4.68 -4.22
C HIS A 6 12.40 4.19 -4.10
N HIS A 7 12.88 3.91 -2.88
CA HIS A 7 14.20 3.33 -2.61
C HIS A 7 14.13 1.80 -2.38
N ASP A 8 13.05 1.15 -2.81
CA ASP A 8 12.81 -0.29 -2.64
C ASP A 8 12.78 -0.75 -1.17
N ARG A 9 12.47 0.16 -0.23
CA ARG A 9 12.27 -0.20 1.17
C ARG A 9 10.80 -0.47 1.44
N VAL A 10 10.54 -1.56 2.14
CA VAL A 10 9.20 -1.93 2.61
C VAL A 10 8.72 -0.90 3.62
N LEU A 11 7.56 -0.29 3.34
CA LEU A 11 6.84 0.56 4.28
C LEU A 11 5.83 -0.29 5.05
N GLN A 12 5.09 -1.14 4.34
CA GLN A 12 4.07 -1.98 4.94
C GLN A 12 3.89 -3.31 4.19
N LEU A 13 3.53 -4.35 4.93
CA LEU A 13 3.24 -5.69 4.43
C LEU A 13 1.83 -6.11 4.84
N VAL A 14 1.10 -6.72 3.91
CA VAL A 14 -0.16 -7.38 4.21
C VAL A 14 -0.15 -8.81 3.68
N ASN A 15 -0.57 -9.73 4.54
CA ASN A 15 -0.74 -11.12 4.16
C ASN A 15 -2.07 -11.28 3.42
N MET A 16 -2.04 -11.93 2.26
CA MET A 16 -3.26 -12.20 1.48
C MET A 16 -3.65 -13.65 1.73
N THR A 17 -4.71 -13.86 2.49
CA THR A 17 -5.18 -15.20 2.85
C THR A 17 -6.18 -15.76 1.83
N THR A 18 -6.84 -14.90 1.05
CA THR A 18 -7.78 -15.31 -0.01
C THR A 18 -7.42 -14.68 -1.36
N ALA A 19 -7.62 -15.43 -2.45
CA ALA A 19 -7.24 -14.98 -3.79
C ALA A 19 -8.19 -13.92 -4.40
N GLY A 20 -9.43 -13.82 -3.91
CA GLY A 20 -10.48 -12.95 -4.46
C GLY A 20 -10.39 -11.48 -4.04
N GLU A 21 -9.57 -11.16 -3.04
CA GLU A 21 -9.55 -9.84 -2.40
C GLU A 21 -8.42 -8.91 -2.90
N LYS A 22 -7.64 -9.35 -3.90
CA LYS A 22 -6.37 -8.70 -4.30
C LYS A 22 -6.47 -7.19 -4.54
N GLN A 23 -7.58 -6.71 -5.11
CA GLN A 23 -7.79 -5.28 -5.38
C GLN A 23 -8.12 -4.46 -4.13
N TYR A 24 -8.78 -5.05 -3.14
CA TYR A 24 -9.09 -4.37 -1.87
C TYR A 24 -7.84 -4.16 -1.01
N TYR A 25 -6.84 -5.04 -1.14
CA TYR A 25 -5.59 -4.91 -0.39
C TYR A 25 -4.77 -3.66 -0.74
N ALA A 26 -4.87 -3.14 -1.96
CA ALA A 26 -4.18 -1.91 -2.35
C ALA A 26 -4.73 -0.70 -1.57
N ILE A 27 -6.06 -0.60 -1.49
CA ILE A 27 -6.75 0.46 -0.74
C ILE A 27 -6.48 0.29 0.76
N ALA A 28 -6.56 -0.94 1.28
CA ALA A 28 -6.31 -1.21 2.69
C ALA A 28 -4.88 -0.85 3.12
N LEU A 29 -3.88 -1.16 2.28
CA LEU A 29 -2.49 -0.76 2.50
C LEU A 29 -2.34 0.76 2.51
N LEU A 30 -2.99 1.47 1.58
CA LEU A 30 -2.95 2.93 1.56
C LEU A 30 -3.58 3.51 2.83
N SER A 31 -4.80 3.10 3.18
CA SER A 31 -5.47 3.60 4.40
C SER A 31 -4.61 3.42 5.64
N SER A 32 -4.05 2.23 5.84
CA SER A 32 -3.19 1.97 6.99
C SER A 32 -1.90 2.78 6.97
N LEU A 33 -1.30 3.01 5.79
CA LEU A 33 -0.12 3.87 5.67
C LEU A 33 -0.45 5.32 5.99
N PHE A 34 -1.61 5.84 5.56
CA PHE A 34 -2.03 7.20 5.87
C PHE A 34 -2.32 7.42 7.36
N ASP A 35 -2.80 6.40 8.07
CA ASP A 35 -3.05 6.48 9.52
C ASP A 35 -1.75 6.65 10.34
N GLU A 36 -0.63 6.14 9.85
CA GLU A 36 0.68 6.23 10.52
C GLU A 36 1.45 7.52 10.15
N LEU A 37 1.05 8.19 9.07
CA LEU A 37 1.77 9.33 8.53
C LEU A 37 1.16 10.67 8.99
N PRO A 38 1.98 11.72 9.15
CA PRO A 38 1.46 13.03 9.51
C PRO A 38 0.53 13.60 8.44
N SER A 39 -0.58 14.21 8.87
CA SER A 39 -1.63 14.72 7.98
C SER A 39 -1.19 15.85 7.03
N TRP A 40 -0.06 16.49 7.31
CA TRP A 40 0.50 17.57 6.48
C TRP A 40 1.46 17.05 5.39
N TRP A 41 1.73 15.76 5.33
CA TRP A 41 2.56 15.18 4.27
C TRP A 41 1.80 15.14 2.95
N ARG A 42 2.52 15.40 1.85
CA ARG A 42 2.03 15.16 0.49
C ARG A 42 2.65 13.87 -0.02
N LEU A 43 1.80 12.91 -0.36
CA LEU A 43 2.21 11.58 -0.80
C LEU A 43 1.78 11.39 -2.26
N GLY A 44 2.71 10.89 -3.08
CA GLY A 44 2.42 10.37 -4.42
C GLY A 44 2.47 8.85 -4.39
N VAL A 45 1.49 8.20 -5.00
CA VAL A 45 1.39 6.75 -5.06
C VAL A 45 1.47 6.31 -6.52
N LEU A 46 2.39 5.38 -6.80
CA LEU A 46 2.41 4.64 -8.06
C LEU A 46 1.79 3.28 -7.82
N TYR A 47 0.71 2.99 -8.54
CA TYR A 47 0.01 1.72 -8.47
C TYR A 47 0.10 1.03 -9.84
N ASP A 48 0.73 -0.13 -9.86
CA ASP A 48 0.78 -0.96 -11.06
C ASP A 48 -0.55 -1.70 -11.22
N ILE A 49 -1.29 -1.35 -12.28
CA ILE A 49 -2.57 -1.95 -12.65
C ILE A 49 -2.40 -3.19 -13.56
N ALA A 50 -1.18 -3.50 -13.99
CA ALA A 50 -0.90 -4.58 -14.92
C ALA A 50 -0.59 -5.89 -14.20
N CYS A 51 -1.62 -6.59 -13.71
CA CYS A 51 -1.63 -8.02 -13.35
C CYS A 51 -3.06 -8.51 -13.04
#